data_AF-Q5WZA8-F1
#
_entry.id   AF-Q5WZA8-F1
#
_cell.length_a   1.000
_cell.length_b   1.000
_cell.length_c   1.000
_cell.angle_alpha   90.00
_cell.angle_beta   90.00
_cell.angle_gamma   90.00
#
_symmetry.space_group_name_H-M   'P 1'
#
loop_
_entity.id
_entity.type
_entity.pdbx_description
1 polymer ?
#
loop_
_entity_poly.entity_id
_entity_poly.type
_entity_poly.pdbx_seq_one_letter_code
_entity_poly.pdbx_strand_id
1 'polypeptide(L)'
;MSMSKFIEWIDEVDPYAVQRIALYKSLFIATVMAYVYWVFRPTNFTAFFSPFLLVRFYESPSLTSFKEKEHFLIFIGVVVVLLSTSFYLVYPFRVVFFFFSIITLASVYFYVLKNYLPLRNVTMLIIASGATILSTEPPANWQIVYDIVGSSALSMIAIFICLRFFPNQYLGVWKRALAKFIQSLELDIEGSFTHRGPKFMQEEMTHLGMLRQYRRLIPKKYMIYTQRISINIRNIQFSLDNLYYEAKNEAFWHGVKENLYTLRSAIKTNTSCGTPKMSIMPESKLQQYVMRCLQQAFSQWNQLCMILQH
;
A
#
# COMPACT_ATOMS: atom_id res chain seq x y z
N MET A 1 -24.60 -16.23 -5.32
CA MET A 1 -24.00 -15.01 -5.90
C MET A 1 -23.21 -15.45 -7.13
N SER A 2 -23.47 -14.92 -8.33
CA SER A 2 -22.70 -15.31 -9.53
C SER A 2 -21.25 -14.83 -9.39
N MET A 3 -20.31 -15.55 -10.00
CA MET A 3 -18.88 -15.22 -9.96
C MET A 3 -18.61 -13.77 -10.42
N SER A 4 -19.39 -13.27 -11.39
CA SER A 4 -19.33 -11.88 -11.86
C SER A 4 -19.68 -10.87 -10.76
N LYS A 5 -20.81 -11.06 -10.07
CA LYS A 5 -21.25 -10.18 -8.97
C LYS A 5 -20.27 -10.18 -7.80
N PHE A 6 -19.60 -11.31 -7.55
CA PHE A 6 -18.58 -11.40 -6.51
C PHE A 6 -17.32 -10.61 -6.87
N ILE A 7 -16.86 -10.68 -8.12
CA ILE A 7 -15.72 -9.90 -8.61
C ILE A 7 -16.02 -8.40 -8.56
N GLU A 8 -17.23 -8.00 -8.97
CA GLU A 8 -17.68 -6.61 -8.89
C GLU A 8 -17.69 -6.12 -7.44
N TRP A 9 -18.30 -6.87 -6.53
CA TRP A 9 -18.31 -6.54 -5.10
C TRP A 9 -16.89 -6.42 -4.52
N ILE A 10 -15.98 -7.32 -4.89
CA ILE A 10 -14.58 -7.24 -4.48
C ILE A 10 -13.90 -5.96 -5.01
N ASP A 11 -14.15 -5.59 -6.27
CA ASP A 11 -13.57 -4.40 -6.88
C ASP A 11 -14.20 -3.09 -6.35
N GLU A 12 -15.37 -3.15 -5.72
CA GLU A 12 -15.96 -2.06 -4.93
C GLU A 12 -15.29 -1.91 -3.55
N VAL A 13 -15.12 -3.03 -2.81
CA VAL A 13 -14.58 -3.01 -1.43
C VAL A 13 -13.06 -2.80 -1.39
N ASP A 14 -12.31 -3.40 -2.32
CA ASP A 14 -10.86 -3.26 -2.43
C ASP A 14 -10.46 -2.86 -3.87
N PRO A 15 -10.71 -1.59 -4.26
CA PRO A 15 -10.55 -1.12 -5.63
C PRO A 15 -9.12 -1.24 -6.17
N TYR A 16 -8.13 -1.28 -5.29
CA TYR A 16 -6.71 -1.30 -5.62
C TYR A 16 -6.03 -2.66 -5.35
N ALA A 17 -6.77 -3.65 -4.87
CA ALA A 17 -6.27 -4.97 -4.47
C ALA A 17 -5.27 -4.96 -3.28
N VAL A 18 -5.27 -3.91 -2.45
CA VAL A 18 -4.33 -3.78 -1.32
C VAL A 18 -4.65 -4.80 -0.24
N GLN A 19 -5.93 -4.96 0.12
CA GLN A 19 -6.35 -5.92 1.13
C GLN A 19 -6.16 -7.35 0.64
N ARG A 20 -6.40 -7.61 -0.65
CA ARG A 20 -6.12 -8.91 -1.29
C ARG A 20 -4.64 -9.29 -1.17
N ILE A 21 -3.73 -8.37 -1.49
CA ILE A 21 -2.28 -8.59 -1.35
C ILE A 21 -1.90 -8.82 0.12
N ALA A 22 -2.45 -8.02 1.04
CA ALA A 22 -2.21 -8.19 2.47
C ALA A 22 -2.69 -9.56 2.97
N LEU A 23 -3.86 -10.03 2.51
CA LEU A 23 -4.38 -11.35 2.83
C LEU A 23 -3.45 -12.46 2.33
N TYR A 24 -3.05 -12.44 1.05
CA TYR A 24 -2.14 -13.45 0.50
C TYR A 24 -0.80 -13.50 1.24
N LYS A 25 -0.23 -12.33 1.55
CA LYS A 25 0.99 -12.24 2.36
C LYS A 25 0.77 -12.82 3.77
N SER A 26 -0.32 -12.46 4.43
CA SER A 26 -0.62 -12.94 5.77
C SER A 26 -0.80 -14.46 5.82
N LEU A 27 -1.47 -15.05 4.83
CA LEU A 27 -1.65 -16.50 4.71
C LEU A 27 -0.32 -17.21 4.47
N PHE A 28 0.51 -16.67 3.56
CA PHE A 28 1.85 -17.21 3.31
C PHE A 28 2.74 -17.17 4.57
N ILE A 29 2.71 -16.06 5.31
CA ILE A 29 3.47 -15.95 6.56
C ILE A 29 2.91 -16.91 7.61
N ALA A 30 1.58 -17.02 7.74
CA ALA A 30 0.94 -17.92 8.69
C ALA A 30 1.29 -19.39 8.42
N THR A 31 1.32 -19.83 7.17
CA THR A 31 1.70 -21.21 6.82
C THR A 31 3.17 -21.47 7.14
N VAL A 32 4.08 -20.57 6.79
CA VAL A 32 5.50 -20.72 7.14
C VAL A 32 5.71 -20.71 8.66
N MET A 33 5.01 -19.83 9.38
CA MET A 33 5.05 -19.76 10.84
C MET A 33 4.58 -21.07 11.49
N ALA A 34 3.55 -21.74 10.94
CA ALA A 34 3.13 -23.05 11.41
C ALA A 34 4.21 -24.12 11.22
N TYR A 35 4.91 -24.13 10.08
CA TYR A 35 6.04 -25.03 9.86
C TYR A 35 7.21 -24.74 10.81
N VAL A 36 7.57 -23.47 10.99
CA VAL A 36 8.61 -23.05 11.94
C VAL A 36 8.24 -23.50 13.36
N TYR A 37 6.98 -23.33 13.76
CA TYR A 37 6.49 -23.80 15.06
C TYR A 37 6.65 -25.32 15.22
N TRP A 38 6.28 -26.12 14.20
CA TRP A 38 6.41 -27.57 14.28
C TRP A 38 7.85 -28.08 14.36
N VAL A 39 8.78 -27.38 13.69
CA VAL A 39 10.20 -27.74 13.66
C VAL A 39 10.90 -27.34 14.96
N PHE A 40 10.75 -26.09 15.39
CA PHE A 40 11.50 -25.55 16.52
C PHE A 40 10.80 -25.73 17.86
N ARG A 41 9.47 -25.93 17.86
CA ARG A 41 8.63 -26.11 19.05
C ARG A 41 8.96 -25.10 20.16
N PRO A 42 8.80 -23.79 19.90
CA PRO A 42 9.11 -22.77 20.90
C PRO A 42 8.31 -23.00 22.18
N THR A 43 9.00 -22.83 23.32
CA THR A 43 8.48 -23.08 24.66
C THR A 43 7.31 -22.17 25.03
N ASN A 44 7.31 -20.92 24.54
CA ASN A 44 6.25 -19.96 24.80
C ASN A 44 5.42 -19.69 23.52
N PHE A 45 4.26 -20.36 23.42
CA PHE A 45 3.34 -20.25 22.28
C PHE A 45 2.84 -18.81 22.06
N THR A 46 2.43 -18.12 23.12
CA THR A 46 1.88 -16.76 23.03
C THR A 46 2.93 -15.76 22.56
N ALA A 47 4.16 -15.87 23.05
CA ALA A 47 5.28 -15.03 22.63
C ALA A 47 5.69 -15.29 21.17
N PHE A 48 5.54 -16.52 20.68
CA PHE A 48 5.80 -16.84 19.28
C PHE A 48 4.78 -16.22 18.32
N PHE A 49 3.48 -16.25 18.63
CA PHE A 49 2.44 -15.76 17.71
C PHE A 49 2.10 -14.27 17.86
N SER A 50 2.39 -13.64 19.00
CA SER A 50 2.05 -12.21 19.21
C SER A 50 2.63 -11.25 18.15
N PRO A 51 3.85 -11.44 17.61
CA PRO A 51 4.39 -10.51 16.61
C PRO A 51 3.66 -10.59 15.26
N PHE A 52 3.02 -11.72 14.94
CA PHE A 52 2.25 -11.89 13.70
C PHE A 52 1.07 -10.91 13.62
N LEU A 53 0.43 -10.59 14.74
CA LEU A 53 -0.71 -9.65 14.78
C LEU A 53 -0.34 -8.26 14.27
N LEU A 54 0.92 -7.87 14.44
CA LEU A 54 1.43 -6.54 14.10
C LEU A 54 1.90 -6.45 12.64
N VAL A 55 2.07 -7.57 11.96
CA VAL A 55 2.46 -7.64 10.54
C VAL A 55 1.44 -6.98 9.63
N ARG A 56 0.16 -6.93 10.02
CA ARG A 56 -0.89 -6.22 9.25
C ARG A 56 -0.50 -4.77 8.93
N PHE A 57 0.18 -4.09 9.85
CA PHE A 57 0.56 -2.69 9.67
C PHE A 57 1.73 -2.50 8.70
N TYR A 58 2.50 -3.55 8.41
CA TYR A 58 3.54 -3.52 7.38
C TYR A 58 2.95 -3.20 5.99
N GLU A 59 1.73 -3.65 5.71
CA GLU A 59 1.03 -3.37 4.43
C GLU A 59 0.28 -2.03 4.42
N SER A 60 0.36 -1.23 5.49
CA SER A 60 -0.28 0.08 5.53
C SER A 60 0.22 0.98 4.40
N PRO A 61 -0.67 1.69 3.68
CA PRO A 61 -0.30 2.64 2.63
C PRO A 61 0.48 3.86 3.16
N SER A 62 0.47 4.08 4.48
CA SER A 62 1.24 5.14 5.13
C SER A 62 2.76 4.90 5.08
N LEU A 63 3.20 3.67 4.89
CA LEU A 63 4.62 3.31 4.78
C LEU A 63 5.01 3.29 3.30
N THR A 64 5.70 4.35 2.86
CA THR A 64 5.88 4.64 1.44
C THR A 64 7.05 3.93 0.81
N SER A 65 7.99 3.41 1.60
CA SER A 65 9.19 2.72 1.09
C SER A 65 9.47 1.40 1.81
N PHE A 66 10.17 0.48 1.13
CA PHE A 66 10.62 -0.76 1.78
C PHE A 66 11.52 -0.50 2.99
N LYS A 67 12.37 0.54 2.93
CA LYS A 67 13.22 0.93 4.07
C LYS A 67 12.39 1.36 5.28
N GLU A 68 11.35 2.18 5.07
CA GLU A 68 10.41 2.57 6.14
C GLU A 68 9.68 1.35 6.70
N LYS A 69 9.21 0.45 5.84
CA LYS A 69 8.52 -0.78 6.23
C LYS A 69 9.42 -1.71 7.06
N GLU A 70 10.68 -1.88 6.66
CA GLU A 70 11.67 -2.67 7.40
C GLU A 70 12.02 -2.03 8.75
N HIS A 71 12.29 -0.73 8.80
CA HIS A 71 12.57 -0.03 10.05
C HIS A 71 11.39 -0.11 11.03
N PHE A 72 10.17 0.04 10.51
CA PHE A 72 8.96 -0.10 11.31
C PHE A 72 8.78 -1.52 11.86
N LEU A 73 9.06 -2.55 11.04
CA LEU A 73 9.01 -3.95 11.49
C LEU A 73 10.04 -4.23 12.59
N ILE A 74 11.28 -3.75 12.42
CA ILE A 74 12.34 -3.88 13.43
C ILE A 74 11.94 -3.16 14.72
N PHE A 75 11.45 -1.94 14.61
CA PHE A 75 10.94 -1.16 15.75
C PHE A 75 9.86 -1.93 16.52
N ILE A 76 8.85 -2.45 15.82
CA ILE A 76 7.79 -3.27 16.43
C ILE A 76 8.39 -4.49 17.13
N GLY A 77 9.27 -5.24 16.45
CA GLY A 77 9.87 -6.45 17.02
C GLY A 77 10.60 -6.17 18.32
N VAL A 78 11.46 -5.15 18.32
CA VAL A 78 12.23 -4.75 19.51
C VAL A 78 11.29 -4.31 20.63
N VAL A 79 10.32 -3.44 20.33
CA VAL A 79 9.39 -2.95 21.34
C VAL A 79 8.54 -4.07 21.92
N VAL A 80 7.99 -4.98 21.10
CA VAL A 80 7.20 -6.11 21.58
C VAL A 80 8.02 -7.01 22.49
N VAL A 81 9.27 -7.32 22.14
CA VAL A 81 10.15 -8.14 22.99
C VAL A 81 10.44 -7.46 24.33
N LEU A 82 10.78 -6.17 24.30
CA LEU A 82 11.06 -5.38 25.51
C LEU A 82 9.81 -5.24 26.39
N LEU A 83 8.66 -4.98 25.80
CA LEU A 83 7.38 -4.88 26.51
C LEU A 83 6.99 -6.21 27.12
N SER A 84 7.02 -7.29 26.35
CA SER A 84 6.70 -8.65 26.81
C SER A 84 7.55 -9.04 28.01
N THR A 85 8.86 -8.78 27.94
CA THR A 85 9.82 -9.09 29.00
C THR A 85 9.61 -8.22 30.23
N SER A 86 9.52 -6.90 30.06
CA SER A 86 9.36 -5.97 31.17
C SER A 86 8.00 -6.11 31.86
N PHE A 87 6.93 -6.35 31.08
CA PHE A 87 5.59 -6.58 31.63
C PHE A 87 5.58 -7.84 32.46
N TYR A 88 6.13 -8.95 31.96
CA TYR A 88 6.25 -10.20 32.71
C TYR A 88 7.05 -10.05 34.01
N LEU A 89 8.18 -9.35 34.00
CA LEU A 89 9.04 -9.17 35.17
C LEU A 89 8.42 -8.26 36.24
N VAL A 90 7.73 -7.19 35.82
CA VAL A 90 7.17 -6.18 36.74
C VAL A 90 5.76 -6.55 37.22
N TYR A 91 5.05 -7.42 36.50
CA TYR A 91 3.68 -7.84 36.81
C TYR A 91 3.41 -8.25 38.27
N PRO A 92 4.30 -8.97 38.97
CA PRO A 92 4.07 -9.34 40.37
C PRO A 92 3.90 -8.13 41.30
N PHE A 93 4.49 -6.99 40.96
CA PHE A 93 4.44 -5.75 41.73
C PHE A 93 3.28 -4.87 41.28
N ARG A 94 2.04 -5.24 41.62
CA ARG A 94 0.79 -4.62 41.08
C ARG A 94 0.78 -3.08 41.04
N VAL A 95 1.19 -2.39 42.11
CA VAL A 95 1.22 -0.92 42.16
C VAL A 95 2.28 -0.35 41.23
N VAL A 96 3.49 -0.91 41.27
CA VAL A 96 4.61 -0.51 40.38
C VAL A 96 4.24 -0.78 38.93
N PHE A 97 3.63 -1.93 38.64
CA PHE A 97 3.15 -2.32 37.32
C PHE A 97 2.15 -1.31 36.76
N PHE A 98 1.19 -0.85 37.55
CA PHE A 98 0.22 0.16 37.10
C PHE A 98 0.89 1.45 36.61
N PHE A 99 1.77 2.05 37.42
CA PHE A 99 2.51 3.26 37.02
C PHE A 99 3.46 2.98 35.85
N PHE A 100 4.13 1.82 35.85
CA PHE A 100 5.01 1.40 34.77
C PHE A 100 4.27 1.26 33.44
N SER A 101 3.07 0.66 33.43
CA SER A 101 2.26 0.51 32.23
C SER A 101 1.80 1.87 31.68
N ILE A 102 1.45 2.83 32.54
CA ILE A 102 1.08 4.19 32.11
C ILE A 102 2.26 4.91 31.45
N ILE A 103 3.44 4.87 32.08
CA ILE A 103 4.66 5.50 31.54
C ILE A 103 5.02 4.86 30.20
N THR A 104 4.91 3.54 30.13
CA THR A 104 5.21 2.77 28.91
C THR A 104 4.23 3.12 27.79
N LEU A 105 2.93 3.16 28.08
CA LEU A 105 1.89 3.59 27.14
C LEU A 105 2.18 4.99 26.61
N ALA A 106 2.45 5.96 27.50
CA ALA A 106 2.79 7.32 27.11
C ALA A 106 4.04 7.36 26.22
N SER A 107 5.10 6.65 26.61
CA SER A 107 6.36 6.60 25.86
C SER A 107 6.19 6.03 24.46
N VAL A 108 5.53 4.88 24.34
CA VAL A 108 5.27 4.24 23.03
C VAL A 108 4.31 5.12 22.20
N TYR A 109 3.29 5.71 22.83
CA TYR A 109 2.34 6.61 22.15
C TYR A 109 3.04 7.83 21.58
N PHE A 110 3.80 8.59 22.37
CA PHE A 110 4.49 9.78 21.89
C PHE A 110 5.58 9.46 20.86
N TYR A 111 6.26 8.31 21.00
CA TYR A 111 7.22 7.86 20.00
C TYR A 111 6.55 7.53 18.66
N VAL A 112 5.45 6.78 18.67
CA VAL A 112 4.67 6.47 17.47
C VAL A 112 4.06 7.73 16.88
N LEU A 113 3.55 8.65 17.70
CA LEU A 113 2.98 9.92 17.23
C LEU A 113 4.03 10.77 16.50
N LYS A 114 5.26 10.83 17.05
CA LYS A 114 6.36 11.61 16.47
C LYS A 114 6.89 11.03 15.16
N ASN A 115 7.05 9.71 15.08
CA ASN A 115 7.73 9.06 13.95
C ASN A 115 6.76 8.45 12.91
N TYR A 116 5.56 8.07 13.34
CA TYR A 116 4.58 7.31 12.57
C TYR A 116 3.14 7.80 12.83
N LEU A 117 2.90 9.11 12.75
CA LEU A 117 1.60 9.75 12.98
C LEU A 117 0.39 9.02 12.36
N PRO A 118 0.43 8.57 11.08
CA PRO A 118 -0.70 7.88 10.46
C PRO A 118 -1.03 6.52 11.10
N LEU A 119 -0.09 5.96 11.87
CA LEU A 119 -0.14 4.64 12.49
C LEU A 119 -0.36 4.74 14.01
N ARG A 120 -0.92 5.84 14.53
CA ARG A 120 -1.18 6.01 15.98
C ARG A 120 -1.95 4.84 16.64
N ASN A 121 -2.81 4.15 15.87
CA ASN A 121 -3.59 3.01 16.37
C ASN A 121 -2.72 1.78 16.67
N VAL A 122 -1.49 1.72 16.14
CA VAL A 122 -0.53 0.62 16.36
C VAL A 122 -0.12 0.54 17.82
N THR A 123 -0.02 1.67 18.53
CA THR A 123 0.38 1.74 19.94
C THR A 123 -0.45 0.80 20.82
N MET A 124 -1.77 0.80 20.64
CA MET A 124 -2.66 -0.06 21.44
C MET A 124 -2.43 -1.54 21.14
N LEU A 125 -2.21 -1.90 19.87
CA LEU A 125 -1.93 -3.30 19.50
C LEU A 125 -0.57 -3.77 20.01
N ILE A 126 0.45 -2.91 19.99
CA ILE A 126 1.78 -3.20 20.56
C ILE A 126 1.66 -3.54 22.05
N ILE A 127 0.93 -2.70 22.80
CA ILE A 127 0.77 -2.88 24.25
C ILE A 127 -0.07 -4.12 24.56
N ALA A 128 -1.18 -4.32 23.82
CA ALA A 128 -1.99 -5.51 23.96
C ALA A 128 -1.17 -6.78 23.68
N SER A 129 -0.32 -6.76 22.66
CA SER A 129 0.56 -7.89 22.32
C SER A 129 1.56 -8.19 23.44
N GLY A 130 2.18 -7.17 24.04
CA GLY A 130 3.08 -7.34 25.19
C GLY A 130 2.36 -7.85 26.44
N ALA A 131 1.10 -7.49 26.63
CA ALA A 131 0.28 -7.93 27.76
C ALA A 131 -0.20 -9.39 27.67
N THR A 132 -0.14 -10.03 26.50
CA THR A 132 -0.59 -11.44 26.33
C THR A 132 0.19 -12.45 27.16
N ILE A 133 1.38 -12.07 27.64
CA ILE A 133 2.32 -12.95 28.35
C ILE A 133 2.18 -12.79 29.88
N LEU A 134 1.32 -11.88 30.35
CA LEU A 134 1.13 -11.62 31.79
C LEU A 134 0.63 -12.85 32.58
N SER A 135 -0.04 -13.80 31.91
CA SER A 135 -0.56 -15.02 32.53
C SER A 135 0.43 -16.20 32.56
N THR A 136 1.69 -16.00 32.16
CA THR A 136 2.67 -17.11 32.17
C THR A 136 3.23 -17.35 33.58
N GLU A 137 3.26 -18.61 34.00
CA GLU A 137 3.78 -19.06 35.29
C GLU A 137 5.06 -19.91 35.13
N PRO A 138 5.93 -19.97 36.16
CA PRO A 138 5.97 -19.13 37.36
C PRO A 138 6.23 -17.64 37.06
N PRO A 139 5.84 -16.71 37.96
CA PRO A 139 6.10 -15.29 37.77
C PRO A 139 7.59 -14.93 37.95
N ALA A 140 8.08 -13.95 37.18
CA ALA A 140 9.42 -13.35 37.30
C ALA A 140 10.62 -14.34 37.27
N ASN A 141 10.51 -15.42 36.51
CA ASN A 141 11.60 -16.37 36.30
C ASN A 141 12.45 -15.98 35.08
N TRP A 142 13.77 -15.95 35.25
CA TRP A 142 14.71 -15.68 34.16
C TRP A 142 14.60 -16.71 33.02
N GLN A 143 14.38 -17.98 33.31
CA GLN A 143 14.24 -18.99 32.25
C GLN A 143 13.08 -18.65 31.30
N ILE A 144 11.94 -18.20 31.85
CA ILE A 144 10.79 -17.79 31.07
C ILE A 144 11.08 -16.53 30.25
N VAL A 145 11.89 -15.60 30.79
CA VAL A 145 12.36 -14.45 30.00
C VAL A 145 13.16 -14.90 28.79
N TYR A 146 14.11 -15.83 28.95
CA TYR A 146 14.85 -16.39 27.82
C TYR A 146 13.92 -17.04 26.79
N ASP A 147 12.91 -17.79 27.26
CA ASP A 147 11.90 -18.43 26.42
C ASP A 147 11.05 -17.42 25.65
N ILE A 148 10.61 -16.33 26.29
CA ILE A 148 9.85 -15.23 25.69
C ILE A 148 10.68 -14.55 24.60
N VAL A 149 11.91 -14.17 24.92
CA VAL A 149 12.81 -13.49 24.00
C VAL A 149 13.14 -14.39 22.82
N GLY A 150 13.50 -15.65 23.06
CA GLY A 150 13.81 -16.63 22.02
C GLY A 150 12.63 -16.89 21.10
N SER A 151 11.43 -17.12 21.65
CA SER A 151 10.21 -17.40 20.88
C SER A 151 9.79 -16.20 20.03
N SER A 152 9.83 -14.99 20.60
CA SER A 152 9.50 -13.75 19.89
C SER A 152 10.52 -13.42 18.80
N ALA A 153 11.81 -13.60 19.08
CA ALA A 153 12.88 -13.38 18.11
C ALA A 153 12.79 -14.35 16.94
N LEU A 154 12.54 -15.65 17.21
CA LEU A 154 12.36 -16.66 16.18
C LEU A 154 11.20 -16.30 15.23
N SER A 155 10.07 -15.88 15.81
CA SER A 155 8.90 -15.40 15.06
C SER A 155 9.22 -14.18 14.20
N MET A 156 9.86 -13.15 14.77
CA MET A 156 10.23 -11.94 14.03
C MET A 156 11.21 -12.22 12.89
N ILE A 157 12.20 -13.10 13.11
CA ILE A 157 13.16 -13.51 12.07
C ILE A 157 12.43 -14.26 10.95
N ALA A 158 11.57 -15.21 11.28
CA ALA A 158 10.78 -15.95 10.30
C ALA A 158 9.87 -15.02 9.47
N ILE A 159 9.17 -14.09 10.13
CA ILE A 159 8.34 -13.08 9.47
C ILE A 159 9.18 -12.20 8.52
N PHE A 160 10.34 -11.72 8.98
CA PHE A 160 11.23 -10.89 8.17
C PHE A 160 11.71 -11.62 6.92
N ILE A 161 12.11 -12.88 7.07
CA ILE A 161 12.50 -13.76 5.96
C ILE A 161 11.34 -13.93 4.98
N CYS A 162 10.13 -14.27 5.46
CA CYS A 162 8.96 -14.44 4.62
C CYS A 162 8.62 -13.18 3.81
N LEU A 163 8.65 -12.00 4.45
CA LEU A 163 8.37 -10.72 3.80
C LEU A 163 9.40 -10.37 2.73
N ARG A 164 10.66 -10.77 2.92
CA ARG A 164 11.73 -10.55 1.94
C ARG A 164 11.62 -11.48 0.72
N PHE A 165 11.15 -12.71 0.91
CA PHE A 165 10.94 -13.67 -0.17
C PHE A 165 9.61 -13.48 -0.92
N PHE A 166 8.61 -12.83 -0.31
CA PHE A 166 7.32 -12.65 -0.96
C PHE A 166 7.44 -11.77 -2.22
N PRO A 167 6.83 -12.18 -3.35
CA PRO A 167 6.95 -11.44 -4.60
C PRO A 167 6.36 -10.03 -4.51
N ASN A 168 7.06 -9.06 -5.09
CA ASN A 168 6.58 -7.68 -5.11
C ASN A 168 5.38 -7.52 -6.07
N GLN A 169 4.18 -7.40 -5.50
CA GLN A 169 2.92 -7.24 -6.24
C GLN A 169 2.44 -5.77 -6.37
N TYR A 170 3.23 -4.79 -5.90
CA TYR A 170 2.78 -3.39 -5.84
C TYR A 170 2.58 -2.72 -7.21
N LEU A 171 3.16 -3.27 -8.28
CA LEU A 171 2.83 -2.84 -9.64
C LEU A 171 1.34 -3.05 -9.97
N GLY A 172 0.74 -4.13 -9.46
CA GLY A 172 -0.69 -4.39 -9.64
C GLY A 172 -1.57 -3.30 -9.03
N VAL A 173 -1.22 -2.87 -7.81
CA VAL A 173 -1.88 -1.75 -7.11
C VAL A 173 -1.77 -0.46 -7.93
N TRP A 174 -0.55 -0.15 -8.39
CA TRP A 174 -0.29 1.04 -9.19
C TRP A 174 -1.10 1.04 -10.50
N LYS A 175 -1.16 -0.08 -11.23
CA LYS A 175 -1.96 -0.20 -12.47
C LYS A 175 -3.44 0.05 -12.22
N ARG A 176 -4.00 -0.56 -11.16
CA ARG A 176 -5.41 -0.37 -10.79
C ARG A 176 -5.70 1.09 -10.42
N ALA A 177 -4.81 1.72 -9.65
CA ALA A 177 -4.93 3.13 -9.32
C ALA A 177 -4.84 4.02 -10.56
N LEU A 178 -3.94 3.71 -11.51
CA LEU A 178 -3.81 4.47 -12.75
C LEU A 178 -5.05 4.33 -13.62
N ALA A 179 -5.59 3.13 -13.75
CA ALA A 179 -6.80 2.90 -14.53
C ALA A 179 -8.01 3.67 -13.97
N LYS A 180 -8.16 3.74 -12.65
CA LYS A 180 -9.21 4.53 -12.00
C LYS A 180 -8.97 6.04 -12.09
N PHE A 181 -7.71 6.48 -12.02
CA PHE A 181 -7.35 7.88 -12.28
C PHE A 181 -7.69 8.30 -13.70
N ILE A 182 -7.33 7.49 -14.71
CA ILE A 182 -7.70 7.72 -16.11
C ILE A 182 -9.22 7.72 -16.29
N GLN A 183 -9.95 6.83 -15.61
CA GLN A 183 -11.41 6.84 -15.61
C GLN A 183 -12.00 8.15 -15.09
N SER A 184 -11.43 8.71 -14.02
CA SER A 184 -11.88 10.00 -13.48
C SER A 184 -11.63 11.11 -14.50
N LEU A 185 -10.43 11.13 -15.10
CA LEU A 185 -10.06 12.08 -16.14
C LEU A 185 -10.99 12.00 -17.37
N GLU A 186 -11.38 10.80 -17.81
CA GLU A 186 -12.37 10.62 -18.89
C GLU A 186 -13.71 11.28 -18.56
N LEU A 187 -14.18 11.11 -17.32
CA LEU A 187 -15.42 11.72 -16.82
C LEU A 187 -15.29 13.25 -16.67
N ASP A 188 -14.12 13.74 -16.26
CA ASP A 188 -13.84 15.17 -16.16
C ASP A 188 -13.84 15.85 -17.52
N ILE A 189 -13.26 15.21 -18.54
CA ILE A 189 -13.33 15.68 -19.92
C ILE A 189 -14.79 15.82 -20.34
N GLU A 190 -15.62 14.81 -20.10
CA GLU A 190 -17.06 14.86 -20.44
C GLU A 190 -17.86 15.88 -19.61
N GLY A 191 -17.53 16.02 -18.33
CA GLY A 191 -18.12 17.00 -17.42
C GLY A 191 -17.82 18.44 -17.81
N SER A 192 -16.60 18.70 -18.31
CA SER A 192 -16.15 20.04 -18.71
C SER A 192 -16.98 20.67 -19.84
N PHE A 193 -17.63 19.84 -20.66
CA PHE A 193 -18.51 20.27 -21.75
C PHE A 193 -19.99 20.26 -21.37
N THR A 194 -20.41 19.38 -20.45
CA THR A 194 -21.82 19.19 -20.07
C THR A 194 -22.32 20.08 -18.91
N HIS A 195 -21.52 21.05 -18.44
CA HIS A 195 -21.85 21.99 -17.35
C HIS A 195 -22.22 21.31 -16.01
N ARG A 196 -21.87 20.03 -15.84
CA ARG A 196 -22.02 19.33 -14.55
C ARG A 196 -20.87 19.75 -13.64
N GLY A 197 -21.20 20.39 -12.52
CA GLY A 197 -20.25 20.92 -11.54
C GLY A 197 -19.27 19.89 -10.93
N PRO A 198 -18.39 20.33 -10.00
CA PRO A 198 -17.10 19.70 -9.66
C PRO A 198 -17.22 18.44 -8.79
N LYS A 199 -18.03 17.46 -9.19
CA LYS A 199 -18.30 16.26 -8.39
C LYS A 199 -17.15 15.25 -8.36
N PHE A 200 -16.19 15.32 -9.28
CA PHE A 200 -15.21 14.25 -9.51
C PHE A 200 -13.80 14.53 -8.95
N MET A 201 -13.51 15.76 -8.53
CA MET A 201 -12.17 16.18 -8.07
C MET A 201 -11.68 15.40 -6.84
N GLN A 202 -12.58 15.00 -5.94
CA GLN A 202 -12.23 14.26 -4.72
C GLN A 202 -11.86 12.79 -5.01
N GLU A 203 -12.55 12.14 -5.95
CA GLU A 203 -12.24 10.78 -6.39
C GLU A 203 -10.90 10.75 -7.14
N GLU A 204 -10.70 11.73 -8.02
CA GLU A 204 -9.47 11.92 -8.77
C GLU A 204 -8.23 12.08 -7.85
N MET A 205 -8.33 12.96 -6.84
CA MET A 205 -7.31 13.14 -5.80
C MET A 205 -6.99 11.85 -5.05
N THR A 206 -8.00 11.02 -4.78
CA THR A 206 -7.82 9.74 -4.07
C THR A 206 -7.01 8.76 -4.91
N HIS A 207 -7.35 8.60 -6.19
CA HIS A 207 -6.61 7.72 -7.10
C HIS A 207 -5.16 8.19 -7.32
N LEU A 208 -4.97 9.51 -7.45
CA LEU A 208 -3.65 10.13 -7.56
C LEU A 208 -2.82 9.95 -6.28
N GLY A 209 -3.46 10.05 -5.12
CA GLY A 209 -2.84 9.77 -3.82
C GLY A 209 -2.28 8.36 -3.75
N MET A 210 -3.07 7.36 -4.17
CA MET A 210 -2.65 5.96 -4.23
C MET A 210 -1.46 5.75 -5.19
N LEU A 211 -1.48 6.36 -6.38
CA LEU A 211 -0.35 6.31 -7.31
C LEU A 211 0.95 6.82 -6.68
N ARG A 212 0.87 7.92 -5.93
CA ARG A 212 2.03 8.53 -5.27
C ARG A 212 2.54 7.67 -4.12
N GLN A 213 1.65 7.15 -3.28
CA GLN A 213 2.01 6.32 -2.13
C GLN A 213 2.76 5.04 -2.53
N TYR A 214 2.31 4.37 -3.59
CA TYR A 214 2.91 3.11 -4.03
C TYR A 214 4.09 3.27 -4.99
N ARG A 215 4.37 4.48 -5.49
CA ARG A 215 5.46 4.75 -6.48
C ARG A 215 6.81 4.18 -6.05
N ARG A 216 7.17 4.31 -4.78
CA ARG A 216 8.47 3.87 -4.23
C ARG A 216 8.51 2.38 -3.89
N LEU A 217 7.36 1.71 -3.92
CA LEU A 217 7.21 0.27 -3.67
C LEU A 217 7.24 -0.55 -4.97
N ILE A 218 7.15 0.10 -6.13
CA ILE A 218 7.23 -0.55 -7.45
C ILE A 218 8.66 -1.08 -7.68
N PRO A 219 8.83 -2.28 -8.26
CA PRO A 219 10.15 -2.80 -8.62
C PRO A 219 10.95 -1.81 -9.47
N LYS A 220 12.25 -1.66 -9.18
CA LYS A 220 13.15 -0.70 -9.86
C LYS A 220 13.11 -0.82 -11.39
N LYS A 221 13.00 -2.05 -11.92
CA LYS A 221 12.90 -2.32 -13.37
C LYS A 221 11.70 -1.64 -14.05
N TYR A 222 10.64 -1.35 -13.31
CA TYR A 222 9.42 -0.70 -13.84
C TYR A 222 9.33 0.79 -13.48
N MET A 223 10.23 1.29 -12.63
CA MET A 223 10.09 2.59 -11.97
C MET A 223 10.14 3.77 -12.96
N ILE A 224 11.02 3.72 -13.97
CA ILE A 224 11.12 4.80 -14.97
C ILE A 224 9.84 4.90 -15.80
N TYR A 225 9.34 3.76 -16.29
CA TYR A 225 8.13 3.71 -17.13
C TYR A 225 6.90 4.17 -16.35
N THR A 226 6.67 3.60 -15.17
CA THR A 226 5.53 3.96 -14.30
C THR A 226 5.55 5.44 -13.91
N GLN A 227 6.73 6.02 -13.66
CA GLN A 227 6.86 7.46 -13.41
C GLN A 227 6.52 8.31 -14.63
N ARG A 228 7.10 8.00 -15.80
CA ARG A 228 6.85 8.76 -17.02
C ARG A 228 5.39 8.70 -17.45
N ILE A 229 4.73 7.55 -17.31
CA ILE A 229 3.28 7.41 -17.55
C ILE A 229 2.51 8.31 -16.57
N SER A 230 2.78 8.20 -15.27
CA SER A 230 2.09 8.99 -14.24
C SER A 230 2.23 10.50 -14.46
N ILE A 231 3.42 10.97 -14.85
CA ILE A 231 3.70 12.38 -15.14
C ILE A 231 2.89 12.83 -16.36
N ASN A 232 2.93 12.07 -17.46
CA ASN A 232 2.24 12.47 -18.69
C ASN A 232 0.72 12.47 -18.54
N ILE A 233 0.12 11.49 -17.87
CA ILE A 233 -1.33 11.50 -17.61
C ILE A 233 -1.72 12.68 -16.70
N ARG A 234 -0.91 12.98 -15.67
CA ARG A 234 -1.14 14.14 -14.82
C ARG A 234 -1.00 15.47 -15.58
N ASN A 235 -0.08 15.56 -16.54
CA ASN A 235 0.07 16.76 -17.36
C ASN A 235 -1.15 16.97 -18.29
N ILE A 236 -1.76 15.89 -18.77
CA ILE A 236 -3.03 15.97 -19.51
C ILE A 236 -4.15 16.50 -18.60
N GLN A 237 -4.26 15.98 -17.37
CA GLN A 237 -5.20 16.48 -16.37
C GLN A 237 -4.98 17.97 -16.07
N PHE A 238 -3.75 18.40 -15.80
CA PHE A 238 -3.46 19.82 -15.62
C PHE A 238 -3.79 20.68 -16.86
N SER A 239 -3.64 20.13 -18.07
CA SER A 239 -4.01 20.85 -19.28
C SER A 239 -5.54 21.00 -19.39
N LEU A 240 -6.30 19.99 -18.95
CA LEU A 240 -7.75 20.04 -18.87
C LEU A 240 -8.23 21.09 -17.86
N ASP A 241 -7.58 21.19 -16.69
CA ASP A 241 -7.90 22.21 -15.68
C ASP A 241 -7.69 23.64 -16.22
N ASN A 242 -6.77 23.82 -17.17
CA ASN A 242 -6.47 25.11 -17.80
C ASN A 242 -7.29 25.37 -19.08
N LEU A 243 -8.27 24.52 -19.40
CA LEU A 243 -9.13 24.64 -20.58
C LEU A 243 -9.96 25.93 -20.59
N TYR A 244 -10.15 26.57 -19.43
CA TYR A 244 -10.82 27.87 -19.32
C TYR A 244 -10.10 28.99 -20.10
N TYR A 245 -8.80 28.86 -20.37
CA TYR A 245 -7.97 29.90 -20.99
C TYR A 245 -7.78 29.73 -22.51
N GLU A 246 -8.35 28.69 -23.12
CA GLU A 246 -8.26 28.45 -24.58
C GLU A 246 -9.64 28.24 -25.22
N ALA A 247 -9.70 28.34 -26.55
CA ALA A 247 -10.89 27.99 -27.32
C ALA A 247 -11.26 26.51 -27.09
N LYS A 248 -12.51 26.27 -26.69
CA LYS A 248 -13.03 24.92 -26.41
C LYS A 248 -13.17 24.13 -27.71
N ASN A 249 -12.16 23.34 -28.06
CA ASN A 249 -12.24 22.38 -29.16
C ASN A 249 -12.72 21.02 -28.60
N GLU A 250 -14.04 20.85 -28.50
CA GLU A 250 -14.66 19.65 -27.91
C GLU A 250 -14.26 18.37 -28.64
N ALA A 251 -14.16 18.44 -29.97
CA ALA A 251 -13.86 17.29 -30.81
C ALA A 251 -12.42 16.79 -30.58
N PHE A 252 -11.44 17.68 -30.36
CA PHE A 252 -10.09 17.31 -29.94
C PHE A 252 -10.11 16.56 -28.60
N TRP A 253 -10.80 17.09 -27.60
CA TRP A 253 -10.85 16.47 -26.27
C TRP A 253 -11.64 15.16 -26.24
N HIS A 254 -12.64 15.00 -27.12
CA HIS A 254 -13.28 13.72 -27.35
C HIS A 254 -12.28 12.67 -27.86
N GLY A 255 -11.43 13.04 -28.83
CA GLY A 255 -10.35 12.17 -29.30
C GLY A 255 -9.36 11.80 -28.19
N VAL A 256 -9.00 12.74 -27.31
CA VAL A 256 -8.17 12.45 -26.14
C VAL A 256 -8.85 11.45 -25.20
N LYS A 257 -10.16 11.62 -24.93
CA LYS A 257 -10.96 10.70 -24.10
C LYS A 257 -10.95 9.27 -24.66
N GLU A 258 -11.15 9.09 -25.95
CA GLU A 258 -11.13 7.77 -26.61
C GLU A 258 -9.76 7.08 -26.49
N ASN A 259 -8.67 7.84 -26.63
CA ASN A 259 -7.33 7.31 -26.44
C ASN A 259 -7.06 6.95 -24.97
N LEU A 260 -7.51 7.78 -24.02
CA LEU A 260 -7.43 7.46 -22.59
C LEU A 260 -8.21 6.18 -22.24
N TYR A 261 -9.41 6.01 -22.81
CA TYR A 261 -10.19 4.78 -22.71
C TYR A 261 -9.43 3.55 -23.22
N THR A 262 -8.78 3.69 -24.38
CA THR A 262 -7.96 2.64 -24.99
C THR A 262 -6.78 2.26 -24.10
N LEU A 263 -6.06 3.26 -23.58
CA LEU A 263 -4.96 3.06 -22.64
C LEU A 263 -5.42 2.38 -21.35
N ARG A 264 -6.53 2.82 -20.76
CA ARG A 264 -7.12 2.22 -19.56
C ARG A 264 -7.48 0.76 -19.77
N SER A 265 -8.07 0.43 -20.91
CA SER A 265 -8.42 -0.95 -21.26
C SER A 265 -7.17 -1.82 -21.39
N ALA A 266 -6.14 -1.31 -22.08
CA ALA A 266 -4.84 -1.96 -22.22
C ALA A 266 -4.13 -2.17 -20.87
N ILE A 267 -4.25 -1.22 -19.94
CA ILE A 267 -3.74 -1.34 -18.56
C ILE A 267 -4.38 -2.50 -17.80
N LYS A 268 -5.69 -2.72 -17.98
CA LYS A 268 -6.41 -3.82 -17.33
C LYS A 268 -5.98 -5.18 -17.88
N THR A 269 -5.74 -5.28 -19.18
CA THR A 269 -5.39 -6.53 -19.87
C THR A 269 -3.88 -6.79 -19.98
N ASN A 270 -3.03 -5.84 -19.58
CA ASN A 270 -1.57 -5.90 -19.76
C ASN A 270 -1.14 -6.06 -21.23
N THR A 271 -1.87 -5.43 -22.14
CA THR A 271 -1.59 -5.47 -23.58
C THR A 271 -1.01 -4.14 -24.04
N SER A 272 -0.26 -4.14 -25.15
CA SER A 272 0.14 -2.90 -25.82
C SER A 272 -1.08 -2.23 -26.46
N CYS A 273 -1.05 -0.90 -26.56
CA CYS A 273 -2.13 -0.09 -27.16
C CYS A 273 -1.73 0.57 -28.48
N GLY A 274 -0.52 0.32 -28.99
CA GLY A 274 -0.01 0.94 -30.21
C GLY A 274 0.25 2.44 -30.04
N THR A 275 0.09 3.22 -31.12
CA THR A 275 0.16 4.69 -31.10
C THR A 275 -1.24 5.29 -30.94
N PRO A 276 -1.36 6.46 -30.29
CA PRO A 276 -2.66 7.12 -30.17
C PRO A 276 -3.17 7.55 -31.54
N LYS A 277 -4.47 7.37 -31.79
CA LYS A 277 -5.14 7.72 -33.04
C LYS A 277 -5.98 8.96 -32.82
N MET A 278 -5.71 10.01 -33.59
CA MET A 278 -6.48 11.25 -33.54
C MET A 278 -7.01 11.59 -34.93
N SER A 279 -8.29 11.89 -35.00
CA SER A 279 -8.96 12.37 -36.22
C SER A 279 -8.74 13.88 -36.45
N ILE A 280 -8.34 14.61 -35.41
CA ILE A 280 -8.22 16.07 -35.41
C ILE A 280 -6.79 16.47 -35.08
N MET A 281 -6.24 17.38 -35.87
CA MET A 281 -4.91 17.92 -35.66
C MET A 281 -4.93 18.96 -34.53
N PRO A 282 -3.91 18.99 -33.66
CA PRO A 282 -3.84 19.99 -32.59
C PRO A 282 -3.59 21.39 -33.18
N GLU A 283 -4.45 22.34 -32.83
CA GLU A 283 -4.43 23.72 -33.31
C GLU A 283 -3.65 24.65 -32.36
N SER A 284 -3.74 24.41 -31.04
CA SER A 284 -3.09 25.22 -30.01
C SER A 284 -1.81 24.58 -29.46
N LYS A 285 -0.96 25.39 -28.81
CA LYS A 285 0.24 24.89 -28.11
C LYS A 285 -0.12 23.92 -26.99
N LEU A 286 -1.23 24.16 -26.27
CA LEU A 286 -1.73 23.25 -25.24
C LEU A 286 -2.15 21.90 -25.86
N GLN A 287 -2.89 21.93 -26.97
CA GLN A 287 -3.30 20.71 -27.67
C GLN A 287 -2.09 19.92 -28.18
N GLN A 288 -1.08 20.59 -28.73
CA GLN A 288 0.19 19.95 -29.13
C GLN A 288 0.91 19.32 -27.94
N TYR A 289 0.91 20.00 -26.79
CA TYR A 289 1.48 19.48 -25.55
C TYR A 289 0.74 18.25 -25.04
N VAL A 290 -0.60 18.30 -24.99
CA VAL A 290 -1.46 17.17 -24.62
C VAL A 290 -1.19 15.96 -25.53
N MET A 291 -1.09 16.19 -26.84
CA MET A 291 -0.76 15.15 -27.81
C MET A 291 0.59 14.50 -27.55
N ARG A 292 1.63 15.31 -27.26
CA ARG A 292 2.95 14.81 -26.89
C ARG A 292 2.89 13.97 -25.61
N CYS A 293 2.19 14.44 -24.58
CA CYS A 293 2.02 13.69 -23.33
C CYS A 293 1.30 12.35 -23.57
N LEU A 294 0.25 12.35 -24.37
CA LEU A 294 -0.50 11.14 -24.72
C LEU A 294 0.37 10.12 -25.47
N GLN A 295 1.10 10.57 -26.50
CA GLN A 295 2.06 9.73 -27.24
C GLN A 295 3.13 9.14 -26.32
N GLN A 296 3.69 9.95 -25.42
CA GLN A 296 4.68 9.47 -24.46
C GLN A 296 4.07 8.46 -23.48
N ALA A 297 2.86 8.69 -22.97
CA ALA A 297 2.19 7.72 -22.09
C ALA A 297 1.99 6.37 -22.78
N PHE A 298 1.51 6.36 -24.02
CA PHE A 298 1.33 5.15 -24.84
C PHE A 298 2.67 4.44 -25.09
N SER A 299 3.69 5.17 -25.53
CA SER A 299 5.03 4.63 -25.77
C SER A 299 5.61 3.97 -24.52
N GLN A 300 5.53 4.64 -23.37
CA GLN A 300 6.05 4.10 -22.12
C GLN A 300 5.23 2.92 -21.60
N TRP A 301 3.91 2.90 -21.81
CA TRP A 301 3.06 1.74 -21.50
C TRP A 301 3.42 0.53 -22.36
N ASN A 302 3.60 0.72 -23.68
CA ASN A 302 4.02 -0.35 -24.58
C ASN A 302 5.40 -0.92 -24.19
N GLN A 303 6.35 -0.06 -23.83
CA GLN A 303 7.65 -0.48 -23.31
C GLN A 303 7.52 -1.26 -22.00
N LEU A 304 6.67 -0.81 -21.08
CA LEU A 304 6.39 -1.54 -19.85
C LEU A 304 5.80 -2.92 -20.13
N CYS A 305 4.88 -3.05 -21.09
CA CYS A 305 4.27 -4.33 -21.47
C CYS A 305 5.32 -5.33 -21.99
N MET A 306 6.30 -4.89 -22.79
CA MET A 306 7.38 -5.76 -23.24
C MET A 306 8.19 -6.35 -22.07
N ILE A 307 8.44 -5.55 -21.02
CA ILE A 307 9.17 -5.99 -19.82
C ILE A 307 8.28 -6.83 -18.90
N LEU A 308 6.95 -6.81 -19.07
CA LEU A 308 6.04 -7.65 -18.30
C LEU A 308 5.91 -9.06 -18.90
N GLN A 309 6.24 -9.23 -20.18
CA GLN A 309 6.22 -10.52 -20.88
C GLN A 309 7.52 -11.33 -20.68
N HIS A 310 8.54 -10.73 -20.05
CA HIS A 310 9.84 -11.32 -19.74
C HIS A 310 10.15 -11.27 -18.23
#